data_AF-A0A4S2ARE6-F1
#
_entry.id   AF-A0A4S2ARE6-F1
#
_cell.length_a   1.000
_cell.length_b   1.000
_cell.length_c   1.000
_cell.angle_alpha   90.00
_cell.angle_beta   90.00
_cell.angle_gamma   90.00
#
_symmetry.space_group_name_H-M   'P 1'
#
loop_
_entity.id
_entity.type
_entity.pdbx_description
1 polymer ?
#
loop_
_entity_poly.entity_id
_entity_poly.type
_entity_poly.pdbx_seq_one_letter_code
_entity_poly.pdbx_strand_id
1 'polypeptide(L)' 'MKTMTEESLQRKLARLESALDTERARLRKACDKIPWGAGMRRTKCTPSFRRENELIEKIKVVKLQLSQVRTVNAPAGQ' A
#
# COMPACT_ATOMS: atom_id res chain seq x y z
N MET A 1 12.49 11.16 -18.92
CA MET A 1 11.77 10.77 -17.69
C MET A 1 10.67 11.78 -17.45
N LYS A 2 9.41 11.37 -17.28
CA LYS A 2 8.36 12.31 -16.83
C LYS A 2 8.64 12.64 -15.36
N THR A 3 8.95 13.90 -15.07
CA THR A 3 9.04 14.41 -13.70
C THR A 3 7.68 14.27 -13.05
N MET A 4 7.53 13.27 -12.18
CA MET A 4 6.34 13.15 -11.34
C MET A 4 6.37 14.30 -10.34
N THR A 5 5.43 15.23 -10.45
CA THR A 5 5.26 16.32 -9.48
C THR A 5 4.82 15.77 -8.13
N GLU A 6 5.12 16.48 -7.04
CA GLU A 6 4.74 16.06 -5.69
C GLU A 6 3.22 15.77 -5.59
N GLU A 7 2.39 16.62 -6.17
CA GLU A 7 0.94 16.41 -6.24
C GLU A 7 0.55 15.10 -6.95
N SER A 8 1.26 14.73 -8.01
CA SER A 8 0.95 13.50 -8.75
C SER A 8 1.27 12.25 -7.91
N LEU A 9 2.35 12.31 -7.12
CA LEU A 9 2.73 11.27 -6.18
C LEU A 9 1.77 11.19 -4.99
N GLN A 10 1.32 12.33 -4.46
CA GLN A 10 0.30 12.38 -3.40
C GLN A 10 -1.05 11.82 -3.88
N ARG A 11 -1.50 12.19 -5.08
CA ARG A 11 -2.72 11.61 -5.69
C ARG A 11 -2.58 10.11 -5.92
N LYS A 12 -1.41 9.65 -6.37
CA LYS A 12 -1.13 8.22 -6.53
C LYS A 12 -1.12 7.49 -5.19
N LEU A 13 -0.56 8.10 -4.15
CA LEU A 13 -0.52 7.55 -2.80
C LEU A 13 -1.94 7.35 -2.25
N ALA A 14 -2.80 8.39 -2.33
CA ALA A 14 -4.19 8.30 -1.88
C ALA A 14 -4.97 7.18 -2.58
N ARG A 15 -4.78 7.01 -3.90
CA ARG A 15 -5.39 5.90 -4.66
C ARG A 15 -4.90 4.53 -4.19
N LEU A 16 -3.60 4.40 -3.92
CA LEU A 16 -3.01 3.14 -3.44
C LEU A 16 -3.48 2.81 -2.01
N GLU A 17 -3.58 3.80 -1.13
CA GLU A 17 -4.06 3.62 0.24
C GLU A 17 -5.55 3.20 0.26
N SER A 18 -6.39 3.81 -0.58
CA SER A 18 -7.78 3.38 -0.76
C SER A 18 -7.91 1.95 -1.31
N ALA A 19 -7.06 1.58 -2.28
CA ALA A 19 -7.03 0.22 -2.81
C ALA A 19 -6.58 -0.81 -1.76
N LEU A 20 -5.63 -0.46 -0.90
CA LEU A 20 -5.18 -1.30 0.21
C LEU A 20 -6.29 -1.51 1.23
N ASP A 21 -7.03 -0.47 1.58
CA ASP A 21 -8.14 -0.57 2.53
C ASP A 21 -9.26 -1.47 1.99
N THR A 22 -9.59 -1.32 0.70
CA THR A 22 -10.55 -2.18 0.00
C THR A 22 -10.10 -3.65 0.03
N GLU A 23 -8.82 -3.92 -0.23
CA GLU A 23 -8.29 -5.29 -0.21
C GLU A 23 -8.29 -5.88 1.20
N ARG A 24 -7.97 -5.09 2.23
CA ARG A 24 -8.07 -5.49 3.63
C ARG A 24 -9.51 -5.81 4.02
N ALA A 25 -10.49 -5.01 3.61
CA ALA A 25 -11.90 -5.28 3.85
C ALA A 25 -12.34 -6.59 3.18
N ARG A 26 -11.91 -6.84 1.93
CA ARG A 26 -12.15 -8.10 1.22
C ARG A 26 -11.56 -9.29 1.96
N LEU A 27 -10.31 -9.17 2.44
CA LEU A 27 -9.61 -10.22 3.19
C LEU A 27 -10.31 -10.51 4.53
N ARG A 28 -10.72 -9.48 5.27
CA ARG A 28 -11.49 -9.64 6.52
C ARG A 28 -12.77 -10.43 6.27
N LYS A 29 -13.57 -10.02 5.27
CA LYS A 29 -14.80 -10.73 4.89
C LYS A 29 -14.55 -12.18 4.46
N ALA A 30 -13.44 -12.43 3.77
CA ALA A 30 -13.06 -13.79 3.40
C ALA A 30 -12.68 -14.63 4.63
N CYS A 31 -11.91 -14.07 5.56
CA CYS A 31 -11.55 -14.71 6.82
C CYS A 31 -12.79 -15.00 7.69
N ASP A 32 -13.75 -14.08 7.76
CA ASP A 32 -14.97 -14.23 8.56
C ASP A 32 -15.83 -15.42 8.09
N LYS A 33 -15.77 -15.78 6.81
CA LYS A 33 -16.47 -16.93 6.23
C LYS A 33 -15.82 -18.29 6.53
N ILE A 34 -14.61 -18.32 7.08
CA ILE A 34 -13.91 -19.59 7.36
C ILE A 34 -14.38 -20.12 8.74
N PRO A 35 -14.93 -21.33 8.86
CA PRO A 35 -15.36 -21.85 10.16
C PRO A 35 -14.18 -22.10 11.12
N TRP A 36 -14.43 -22.03 12.42
CA TRP A 36 -13.42 -22.10 13.50
C TRP A 36 -12.58 -23.40 13.48
N GLY A 37 -13.10 -24.48 12.89
CA GLY A 37 -12.43 -25.79 12.79
C GLY A 37 -11.41 -25.93 11.64
N ALA A 38 -11.37 -25.00 10.68
CA ALA A 38 -10.33 -24.99 9.66
C ALA A 38 -9.14 -24.18 10.18
N GLY A 39 -8.08 -24.86 10.67
CA GLY A 39 -6.82 -24.28 11.17
C GLY A 39 -6.07 -23.34 10.19
N MET A 40 -6.69 -23.05 9.04
CA MET A 40 -6.25 -22.19 7.95
C MET A 40 -6.46 -20.70 8.20
N ARG A 41 -7.23 -20.29 9.23
CA ARG A 41 -7.67 -18.88 9.45
C ARG A 41 -6.53 -17.86 9.61
N ARG A 42 -5.28 -18.30 9.77
CA ARG A 42 -4.14 -17.40 10.04
C ARG A 42 -2.96 -17.55 9.09
N THR A 43 -2.94 -18.53 8.21
CA THR A 43 -1.78 -18.74 7.34
C THR A 43 -1.87 -17.81 6.15
N LYS A 44 -1.05 -16.75 6.15
CA LYS A 44 -0.91 -15.76 5.05
C LYS A 44 -0.24 -16.35 3.80
N CYS A 45 -0.71 -17.51 3.33
CA CYS A 45 -0.14 -18.20 2.17
C CYS A 45 -1.15 -18.34 1.02
N THR A 46 -2.37 -17.81 1.16
CA THR A 46 -3.30 -17.72 0.03
C THR A 46 -2.91 -16.57 -0.93
N PRO A 47 -3.10 -16.74 -2.25
CA PRO A 47 -2.79 -15.71 -3.27
C PRO A 47 -3.42 -14.34 -2.97
N SER A 48 -4.53 -14.34 -2.23
CA SER A 48 -5.22 -13.15 -1.75
C SER A 48 -4.32 -12.18 -0.94
N PHE A 49 -3.32 -12.69 -0.21
CA PHE A 49 -2.38 -11.84 0.54
C PHE A 49 -1.24 -11.27 -0.33
N ARG A 50 -0.98 -11.83 -1.52
CA ARG A 50 0.02 -11.25 -2.45
C ARG A 50 -0.39 -9.85 -2.88
N ARG A 51 -1.68 -9.64 -3.17
CA ARG A 51 -2.21 -8.33 -3.57
C ARG A 51 -2.06 -7.29 -2.46
N GLU A 52 -2.31 -7.67 -1.20
CA GLU A 52 -2.06 -6.80 -0.05
C GLU A 52 -0.58 -6.40 0.03
N ASN A 53 0.33 -7.38 -0.07
CA ASN A 53 1.77 -7.13 -0.02
C ASN A 53 2.25 -6.25 -1.17
N GLU A 54 1.78 -6.49 -2.40
CA GLU A 54 2.13 -5.67 -3.56
C GLU A 54 1.68 -4.21 -3.39
N LEU A 55 0.49 -3.99 -2.83
CA LEU A 55 -0.01 -2.65 -2.54
C LEU A 55 0.83 -1.97 -1.45
N ILE A 56 1.21 -2.70 -0.40
CA ILE A 56 2.09 -2.19 0.66
C ILE A 56 3.46 -1.80 0.08
N GLU A 57 4.07 -2.65 -0.75
CA GLU A 57 5.37 -2.35 -1.36
C GLU A 57 5.29 -1.15 -2.32
N LYS A 58 4.22 -1.05 -3.13
CA LYS A 58 3.98 0.12 -3.99
C LYS A 58 3.81 1.41 -3.16
N ILE A 59 3.12 1.34 -2.03
CA ILE A 59 2.96 2.49 -1.11
C ILE A 59 4.33 2.90 -0.54
N LYS A 60 5.15 1.94 -0.09
CA LYS A 60 6.50 2.23 0.41
C LYS A 60 7.36 2.94 -0.63
N VAL A 61 7.35 2.45 -1.87
CA VAL A 61 8.09 3.07 -2.98
C VAL A 61 7.61 4.51 -3.23
N VAL A 62 6.29 4.75 -3.26
CA VAL A 62 5.76 6.10 -3.48
C VAL A 62 6.07 7.03 -2.30
N LYS A 63 6.04 6.55 -1.06
CA LYS A 63 6.45 7.32 0.13
C LYS A 63 7.94 7.66 0.08
N LEU A 64 8.79 6.74 -0.38
CA LEU A 64 10.22 7.00 -0.58
C LEU A 64 10.44 8.06 -1.68
N GLN A 65 9.73 7.96 -2.80
CA GLN A 65 9.77 8.97 -3.86
C GLN A 65 9.32 10.35 -3.36
N LEU A 66 8.25 10.42 -2.56
CA LEU A 66 7.80 11.66 -1.93
C LEU A 66 8.86 12.24 -0.98
N SER A 67 9.49 11.38 -0.19
CA SER A 67 10.59 11.81 0.68
C SER A 67 11.72 12.44 -0.13
N GLN A 68 12.19 11.77 -1.18
CA GLN A 68 13.24 12.27 -2.06
C GLN A 68 12.88 13.60 -2.73
N VAL A 69 11.65 13.73 -3.25
CA VAL A 69 11.17 14.99 -3.85
C VAL A 69 11.17 16.11 -2.81
N ARG A 70 10.75 15.83 -1.57
CA ARG A 70 10.79 16.81 -0.47
C ARG A 70 12.21 17.17 -0.05
N THR A 71 13.14 16.21 -0.03
CA THR A 71 14.55 16.47 0.26
C THR A 71 15.21 17.33 -0.81
N VAL A 72 14.90 17.09 -2.09
CA VAL A 72 15.40 17.90 -3.21
C VAL A 72 14.82 19.32 -3.20
N ASN A 73 13.58 19.49 -2.72
CA ASN A 73 12.93 20.79 -2.60
C ASN A 73 13.22 21.49 -1.26
N ALA A 74 13.95 20.87 -0.33
CA ALA A 74 14.33 21.50 0.93
C ALA A 74 15.45 22.53 0.65
N PRO A 75 15.28 23.80 1.04
CA PRO A 75 16.34 24.78 0.89
C PRO A 75 17.54 24.35 1.74
N ALA A 76 18.69 24.20 1.10
CA ALA A 76 19.94 23.94 1.79
C ALA A 76 20.31 25.18 2.63
N GLY A 77 20.07 25.09 3.94
CA GLY A 77 20.66 25.99 4.94
C GLY A 77 19.76 27.12 5.44
N GLN A 78 19.56 27.13 6.75
CA GLN A 78 19.92 28.28 7.58
C GLN A 78 20.80 27.77 8.72
#